data_AF-A0A3C1Q7G6-F1
#
_entry.id   AF-A0A3C1Q7G6-F1
#
_cell.length_a   1.000
_cell.length_b   1.000
_cell.length_c   1.000
_cell.angle_alpha   90.00
_cell.angle_beta   90.00
_cell.angle_gamma   90.00
#
_symmetry.space_group_name_H-M   'P 1'
#
loop_
_entity.id
_entity.type
_entity.pdbx_description
1 polymer ?
#
loop_
_entity_poly.entity_id
_entity_poly.type
_entity_poly.pdbx_seq_one_letter_code
_entity_poly.pdbx_strand_id
1 'polypeptide(L)'
;MEAPFSKEAELLFEESLRDHAIGTFTAQCPGACGWPWAVEFKCGKCCKKACNARVVGICNGLLLLAAFDRCGVVIRLFGEEGVVDTEYARFVLIPLENVCSIEIGVLPVPNDLE
;
A
#
# COMPACT_ATOMS: atom_id res chain seq x y z
N MET A 1 0.47 -14.85 -16.26
CA MET A 1 0.03 -13.53 -15.77
C MET A 1 1.15 -12.59 -16.15
N GLU A 2 0.91 -11.66 -17.07
CA GLU A 2 1.93 -10.69 -17.48
C GLU A 2 2.30 -9.82 -16.28
N ALA A 3 3.58 -9.43 -16.20
CA ALA A 3 4.02 -8.47 -15.20
C ALA A 3 3.23 -7.17 -15.42
N PRO A 4 2.69 -6.58 -14.34
CA PRO A 4 1.84 -5.39 -14.45
C PRO A 4 2.59 -4.13 -14.93
N PHE A 5 3.92 -4.17 -14.83
CA PHE A 5 4.83 -3.13 -15.27
C PHE A 5 5.89 -3.76 -16.17
N SER A 6 6.50 -2.95 -17.03
CA SER A 6 7.75 -3.36 -17.67
C SER A 6 8.85 -3.47 -16.60
N LYS A 7 9.88 -4.29 -16.84
CA LYS A 7 11.00 -4.44 -15.90
C LYS A 7 11.69 -3.10 -15.63
N GLU A 8 11.76 -2.24 -16.64
CA GLU A 8 12.35 -0.91 -16.53
C GLU A 8 11.54 -0.03 -15.58
N ALA A 9 10.21 -0.09 -15.66
CA ALA A 9 9.36 0.66 -14.74
C ALA A 9 9.49 0.12 -13.30
N GLU A 10 9.53 -1.20 -13.10
CA GLU A 10 9.74 -1.78 -11.77
C GLU A 10 11.07 -1.31 -11.15
N LEU A 11 12.16 -1.35 -11.93
CA LEU A 11 13.48 -0.90 -11.49
C LEU A 11 13.48 0.59 -11.08
N LEU A 12 12.81 1.45 -11.86
CA LEU A 12 12.71 2.88 -11.54
C LEU A 12 11.99 3.13 -10.20
N PHE A 13 10.89 2.43 -9.96
CA PHE A 13 10.17 2.53 -8.69
C PHE A 13 10.99 1.98 -7.52
N GLU A 14 11.64 0.83 -7.69
CA GLU A 14 12.47 0.20 -6.66
C GLU A 14 13.69 1.05 -6.29
N GLU A 15 14.37 1.64 -7.28
CA GLU A 15 15.51 2.54 -7.06
C GLU A 15 15.05 3.78 -6.29
N SER A 16 13.97 4.43 -6.73
CA SER A 16 13.48 5.61 -6.04
C SER A 16 12.93 5.30 -4.64
N LEU A 17 12.42 4.10 -4.38
CA LEU A 17 12.05 3.69 -3.02
C LEU A 17 13.27 3.59 -2.11
N ARG A 18 14.34 2.97 -2.62
CA ARG A 18 15.59 2.75 -1.88
C ARG A 18 16.19 4.07 -1.40
N ASP A 19 16.16 5.08 -2.26
CA ASP A 19 16.69 6.41 -1.97
C ASP A 19 15.74 7.26 -1.10
N HIS A 20 14.49 6.84 -0.93
CA HIS A 20 13.54 7.50 -0.06
C HIS A 20 13.68 7.03 1.40
N ALA A 21 13.38 7.92 2.35
CA ALA A 21 13.44 7.61 3.78
C ALA A 21 12.61 6.38 4.18
N ILE A 22 11.47 6.15 3.52
CA ILE A 22 10.63 4.96 3.70
C ILE A 22 11.41 3.68 3.34
N GLY A 23 12.06 3.63 2.18
CA GLY A 23 12.82 2.45 1.78
C GLY A 23 14.08 2.25 2.62
N THR A 24 14.76 3.34 3.00
CA THR A 24 15.90 3.28 3.93
C THR A 24 15.49 2.73 5.29
N PHE A 25 14.32 3.12 5.80
CA PHE A 25 13.77 2.59 7.06
C PHE A 25 13.42 1.11 6.93
N THR A 26 12.71 0.70 5.88
CA THR A 26 12.26 -0.68 5.73
C THR A 26 13.38 -1.67 5.44
N ALA A 27 14.46 -1.23 4.79
CA ALA A 27 15.68 -2.03 4.66
C ALA A 27 16.31 -2.38 6.02
N GLN A 28 16.05 -1.58 7.07
CA GLN A 28 16.52 -1.84 8.43
C GLN A 28 15.55 -2.71 9.25
N CYS A 29 14.36 -3.03 8.70
CA CYS A 29 13.36 -3.86 9.35
C CYS A 29 13.43 -5.30 8.80
N PRO A 30 14.02 -6.26 9.53
CA PRO A 30 14.09 -7.65 9.07
C PRO A 30 12.68 -8.19 8.87
N GLY A 31 12.34 -8.62 7.65
CA GLY A 31 11.04 -9.21 7.33
C GLY A 31 9.99 -8.23 6.80
N ALA A 32 10.24 -6.92 6.77
CA ALA A 32 9.27 -5.94 6.21
C ALA A 32 8.91 -6.23 4.74
N CYS A 33 9.84 -6.80 3.97
CA CYS A 33 9.62 -7.21 2.58
C CYS A 33 8.66 -8.42 2.45
N GLY A 34 8.53 -9.23 3.52
CA GLY A 34 7.71 -10.44 3.56
C GLY A 34 6.36 -10.25 4.24
N TRP A 35 6.05 -9.03 4.68
CA TRP A 35 4.81 -8.71 5.39
C TRP A 35 3.88 -7.87 4.53
N PRO A 36 2.55 -8.01 4.69
CA PRO A 36 1.60 -7.11 4.06
C PRO A 36 1.64 -5.74 4.75
N TRP A 37 1.42 -4.70 3.97
CA TRP A 37 1.40 -3.31 4.39
C TRP A 37 -0.03 -2.79 4.35
N ALA A 38 -0.29 -1.79 5.18
CA ALA A 38 -1.47 -0.96 5.06
C ALA A 38 -1.08 0.52 4.97
N VAL A 39 -1.76 1.27 4.10
CA VAL A 39 -1.54 2.70 3.90
C VAL A 39 -2.86 3.42 4.06
N GLU A 40 -2.94 4.31 5.04
CA GLU A 40 -4.05 5.24 5.19
C GLU A 40 -3.77 6.53 4.42
N PHE A 41 -4.76 7.03 3.69
CA PHE A 41 -4.61 8.21 2.85
C PHE A 41 -5.90 9.01 2.68
N LYS A 42 -5.75 10.32 2.44
CA LYS A 42 -6.86 11.24 2.19
C LYS A 42 -7.36 11.13 0.75
N CYS A 43 -8.69 11.03 0.59
CA CYS A 43 -9.42 11.05 -0.68
C CYS A 43 -10.17 12.38 -0.91
N GLY A 44 -9.64 13.49 -0.37
CA GLY A 44 -10.32 14.79 -0.33
C GLY A 44 -10.90 15.03 1.07
N LYS A 45 -12.20 14.79 1.26
CA LYS A 45 -12.89 14.99 2.56
C LYS A 45 -12.94 13.76 3.46
N CYS A 46 -12.38 12.64 2.99
CA CYS A 46 -12.43 11.33 3.64
C CYS A 46 -11.03 10.72 3.77
N CYS A 47 -10.89 9.69 4.61
CA CYS A 47 -9.74 8.79 4.62
C CYS A 47 -10.15 7.41 4.07
N LYS A 48 -9.26 6.81 3.27
CA LYS A 48 -9.32 5.40 2.86
C LYS A 48 -8.10 4.67 3.42
N LYS A 49 -8.20 3.35 3.57
CA LYS A 49 -7.06 2.49 3.93
C LYS A 49 -6.88 1.40 2.88
N ALA A 50 -5.73 1.39 2.22
CA ALA A 50 -5.30 0.32 1.34
C ALA A 50 -4.57 -0.74 2.17
N CYS A 51 -5.08 -1.97 2.20
CA CYS A 51 -4.57 -3.13 2.92
C CYS A 51 -4.13 -4.22 1.93
N ASN A 52 -3.45 -5.26 2.44
CA ASN A 52 -2.93 -6.37 1.62
C ASN A 52 -2.02 -5.87 0.48
N ALA A 53 -1.21 -4.85 0.79
CA ALA A 53 -0.34 -4.20 -0.18
C ALA A 53 1.13 -4.54 0.08
N ARG A 54 1.95 -4.38 -0.95
CA ARG A 54 3.39 -4.13 -0.85
C ARG A 54 3.70 -2.78 -1.47
N VAL A 55 4.66 -2.06 -0.92
CA VAL A 55 5.18 -0.85 -1.57
C VAL A 55 6.12 -1.28 -2.69
N VAL A 56 5.78 -0.91 -3.92
CA VAL A 56 6.64 -1.14 -5.10
C VAL A 56 7.67 -0.02 -5.20
N GLY A 57 7.21 1.22 -5.01
CA GLY A 57 8.13 2.32 -4.82
C GLY A 57 7.48 3.68 -4.88
N ILE A 58 8.33 4.68 -5.07
CA ILE A 58 7.95 6.08 -5.07
C ILE A 58 8.38 6.69 -6.40
N CYS A 59 7.58 7.55 -7.00
CA CYS A 59 7.98 8.27 -8.20
C CYS A 59 7.21 9.59 -8.30
N ASN A 60 7.92 10.70 -8.50
CA ASN A 60 7.33 12.04 -8.64
C ASN A 60 6.29 12.37 -7.55
N GLY A 61 6.58 12.03 -6.29
CA GLY A 61 5.69 12.28 -5.17
C GLY A 61 4.48 11.33 -5.08
N LEU A 62 4.43 10.26 -5.89
CA LEU A 62 3.42 9.21 -5.81
C LEU A 62 4.01 7.97 -5.14
N LEU A 63 3.27 7.40 -4.20
CA LEU A 63 3.49 6.08 -3.64
C LEU A 63 2.74 5.05 -4.48
N LEU A 64 3.46 4.07 -5.00
CA LEU A 64 2.90 2.95 -5.73
C LEU A 64 2.78 1.72 -4.82
N LEU A 65 1.55 1.24 -4.68
CA LEU A 65 1.21 -0.01 -4.03
C LEU A 65 0.85 -1.06 -5.07
N ALA A 66 1.28 -2.29 -4.84
CA ALA A 66 0.79 -3.48 -5.53
C ALA A 66 0.16 -4.44 -4.53
N ALA A 67 -0.70 -5.33 -5.01
CA ALA A 67 -1.23 -6.40 -4.19
C ALA A 67 -0.10 -7.28 -3.63
N PHE A 68 -0.19 -7.59 -2.34
CA PHE A 68 0.76 -8.49 -1.68
C PHE A 68 0.60 -9.93 -2.18
N ASP A 69 -0.65 -10.34 -2.47
CA ASP A 69 -0.98 -11.65 -3.01
C ASP A 69 -2.02 -11.58 -4.16
N ARG A 70 -2.61 -12.73 -4.51
CA ARG A 70 -3.59 -12.82 -5.61
C ARG A 70 -4.94 -12.17 -5.29
N CYS A 71 -5.24 -11.88 -4.02
CA CYS A 71 -6.51 -11.32 -3.56
C CYS A 71 -6.69 -9.84 -3.94
N GLY A 72 -5.59 -9.15 -4.28
CA GLY A 72 -5.63 -7.73 -4.63
C GLY A 72 -5.37 -6.81 -3.43
N VAL A 73 -5.11 -5.53 -3.71
CA VAL A 73 -5.11 -4.47 -2.69
C VAL A 73 -6.55 -4.24 -2.27
N VAL A 74 -6.83 -4.34 -0.98
CA VAL A 74 -8.16 -4.11 -0.39
C VAL A 74 -8.24 -2.66 0.05
N ILE A 75 -9.13 -1.87 -0.53
CA ILE A 75 -9.26 -0.44 -0.23
C ILE A 75 -10.56 -0.23 0.54
N ARG A 76 -10.45 0.15 1.82
CA ARG A 76 -11.59 0.36 2.70
C ARG A 76 -11.87 1.84 2.88
N LEU A 77 -13.12 2.24 2.74
CA LEU A 77 -13.63 3.55 3.15
C LEU A 77 -14.16 3.45 4.58
N PHE A 78 -13.74 4.38 5.45
CA PHE A 78 -14.21 4.44 6.83
C PHE A 78 -15.19 5.60 7.01
N GLY A 79 -16.32 5.31 7.65
CA GLY A 79 -17.26 6.29 8.19
C GLY A 79 -17.26 6.25 9.72
N GLU A 80 -18.24 6.92 10.34
CA GLU A 80 -18.31 7.06 11.81
C GLU A 80 -18.49 5.72 12.54
N GLU A 81 -19.22 4.78 11.95
CA GLU A 81 -19.50 3.47 12.55
C GLU A 81 -18.59 2.33 12.07
N GLY A 82 -17.59 2.63 11.22
CA GLY A 82 -16.64 1.63 10.70
C GLY A 82 -16.52 1.61 9.18
N VAL A 83 -16.30 0.42 8.60
CA VAL A 83 -16.09 0.27 7.16
C VAL A 83 -17.42 0.45 6.42
N VAL A 84 -17.48 1.45 5.56
CA VAL A 84 -18.67 1.79 4.75
C VAL A 84 -18.63 1.12 3.39
N ASP A 85 -17.45 0.98 2.81
CA ASP A 85 -17.26 0.39 1.49
C ASP A 85 -15.91 -0.30 1.37
N THR A 86 -15.84 -1.30 0.48
CA THR A 86 -14.62 -2.06 0.16
C THR A 86 -14.47 -2.23 -1.34
N GLU A 87 -13.37 -1.70 -1.87
CA GLU A 87 -12.96 -1.83 -3.27
C GLU A 87 -11.71 -2.72 -3.37
N TYR A 88 -11.48 -3.31 -4.55
CA TYR A 88 -10.29 -4.11 -4.83
C TYR A 88 -9.54 -3.55 -6.03
N ALA A 89 -8.22 -3.48 -5.93
CA ALA A 89 -7.35 -3.03 -7.02
C ALA A 89 -6.12 -3.92 -7.17
N ARG A 90 -5.50 -3.90 -8.36
CA ARG A 90 -4.18 -4.54 -8.55
C ARG A 90 -3.05 -3.59 -8.16
N PHE A 91 -3.23 -2.30 -8.45
CA PHE A 91 -2.30 -1.21 -8.12
C PHE A 91 -3.06 -0.03 -7.55
N VAL A 92 -2.41 0.70 -6.65
CA VAL A 92 -2.91 1.98 -6.14
C VAL A 92 -1.77 2.99 -6.20
N LEU A 93 -2.03 4.13 -6.81
CA LEU A 93 -1.16 5.30 -6.80
C LEU A 93 -1.72 6.31 -5.83
N ILE A 94 -0.94 6.69 -4.83
CA ILE A 94 -1.35 7.61 -3.77
C ILE A 94 -0.35 8.78 -3.74
N PRO A 95 -0.78 10.05 -3.89
CA PRO A 95 0.10 11.18 -3.62
C PRO A 95 0.66 11.10 -2.20
N LEU A 96 1.98 11.22 -2.03
CA LEU A 96 2.64 11.14 -0.74
C LEU A 96 2.11 12.20 0.23
N GLU A 97 1.75 13.39 -0.28
CA GLU A 97 1.11 14.45 0.51
C GLU A 97 -0.26 14.05 1.11
N ASN A 98 -0.90 13.03 0.54
CA ASN A 98 -2.16 12.49 1.03
C ASN A 98 -1.97 11.29 1.95
N VAL A 99 -0.77 10.74 2.09
CA VAL A 99 -0.50 9.61 2.99
C VAL A 99 -0.57 10.10 4.44
N CYS A 100 -1.45 9.48 5.23
CA CYS A 100 -1.60 9.75 6.65
C CYS A 100 -0.69 8.86 7.49
N SER A 101 -0.65 7.57 7.17
CA SER A 101 0.10 6.57 7.91
C SER A 101 0.46 5.37 7.03
N ILE A 102 1.56 4.70 7.38
CA ILE A 102 2.00 3.45 6.78
C ILE A 102 2.25 2.45 7.90
N GLU A 103 1.62 1.30 7.82
CA GLU A 103 1.69 0.22 8.80
C GLU A 103 2.27 -1.03 8.12
N ILE A 104 3.21 -1.71 8.78
CA ILE A 104 3.94 -2.87 8.25
C ILE A 104 3.62 -4.08 9.13
N GLY A 105 3.30 -5.22 8.53
CA GLY A 105 2.95 -6.43 9.31
C GLY A 105 1.53 -6.39 9.87
N VAL A 106 0.64 -5.64 9.21
CA VAL A 106 -0.77 -5.57 9.63
C VAL A 106 -1.43 -6.90 9.31
N LEU A 107 -1.71 -7.66 10.37
CA LEU A 107 -2.58 -8.80 10.28
C LEU A 107 -4.02 -8.29 10.34
N PRO A 108 -4.92 -8.77 9.45
CA PRO A 108 -6.34 -8.49 9.63
C PRO A 108 -6.76 -9.00 11.01
N VAL A 109 -7.40 -8.13 11.80
CA VAL A 109 -8.13 -8.59 12.97
C VAL A 109 -9.23 -9.52 12.44
N PRO A 110 -9.36 -10.76 12.90
CA PRO A 110 -10.38 -11.67 12.42
C PRO A 110 -11.75 -11.15 12.88
N ASN A 111 -12.38 -10.32 12.05
CA ASN A 111 -13.79 -10.03 12.11
C ASN A 111 -14.38 -10.62 10.84
N ASP A 112 -14.64 -11.93 10.84
CA ASP A 112 -15.50 -12.69 9.89
C ASP A 112 -15.63 -14.16 10.39
N LEU A 113 -15.86 -14.33 11.69
CA LEU A 113 -16.41 -15.58 12.27
C LEU A 113 -17.67 -15.20 13.06
N GLU A 114 -18.65 -14.62 12.36
CA GLU A 114 -20.07 -14.65 12.76
C GLU A 114 -20.91 -15.10 11.57
#